data_AF-A9D0V6-F1
#
_entry.id   AF-A9D0V6-F1
#
_cell.length_a   1.000
_cell.length_b   1.000
_cell.length_c   1.000
_cell.angle_alpha   90.00
_cell.angle_beta   90.00
_cell.angle_gamma   90.00
#
_symmetry.space_group_name_H-M   'P 1'
#
loop_
_entity.id
_entity.type
_entity.pdbx_description
1 polymer ?
#
loop_
_entity_poly.entity_id
_entity_poly.type
_entity_poly.pdbx_seq_one_letter_code
_entity_poly.pdbx_strand_id
1 'polypeptide(L)'
;MLIDGEPHPFKKGDYICFNADTGIAHTLRNDSDKEFVFLVIGNRDKHDVVVYPENNKVLVRAVDESYAKRLTNYWDADTKD
;
A
#
# COMPACT_ATOMS: atom_id res chain seq x y z
N MET A 1 -1.26 5.86 -12.64
CA MET A 1 -1.11 5.72 -11.18
C MET A 1 -2.47 5.97 -10.58
N LEU A 2 -2.96 5.11 -9.70
CA LEU A 2 -4.13 5.45 -8.87
C LEU A 2 -3.57 6.07 -7.59
N ILE A 3 -3.99 7.29 -7.24
CA ILE A 3 -3.62 7.97 -5.98
C ILE A 3 -4.91 8.10 -5.20
N ASP A 4 -5.02 7.37 -4.10
CA ASP A 4 -6.25 7.20 -3.32
C ASP A 4 -7.47 6.80 -4.19
N GLY A 5 -7.24 5.87 -5.13
CA GLY A 5 -8.24 5.40 -6.09
C GLY A 5 -8.43 6.30 -7.32
N GLU A 6 -7.97 7.55 -7.28
CA GLU A 6 -8.14 8.49 -8.40
C GLU A 6 -7.09 8.30 -9.49
N PRO A 7 -7.47 8.30 -10.78
CA PRO A 7 -6.54 8.07 -11.87
C PRO A 7 -5.69 9.30 -12.18
N HIS A 8 -4.37 9.14 -12.04
CA HIS A 8 -3.35 10.08 -12.47
C HIS A 8 -2.49 9.46 -13.58
N PRO A 9 -2.71 9.86 -14.85
CA PRO A 9 -1.84 9.47 -15.96
C PRO A 9 -0.43 10.01 -15.75
N PHE A 10 0.56 9.22 -16.13
CA PHE A 10 1.96 9.61 -16.12
C PHE A 10 2.67 8.89 -17.26
N LYS A 11 3.79 9.46 -17.72
CA LYS A 11 4.51 9.02 -18.93
C LYS A 11 5.98 8.78 -18.63
N LYS A 12 6.68 8.24 -19.63
CA LYS A 12 8.14 8.07 -19.58
C LYS A 12 8.81 9.40 -19.23
N GLY A 13 9.68 9.36 -18.21
CA GLY A 13 10.42 10.51 -17.71
C GLY A 13 9.78 11.19 -16.52
N ASP A 14 8.49 10.93 -16.24
CA ASP A 14 7.84 11.41 -15.03
C ASP A 14 8.35 10.60 -13.82
N TYR A 15 8.38 11.26 -12.67
CA TYR A 15 8.60 10.63 -11.38
C TYR A 15 7.50 11.06 -10.40
N ILE A 16 7.20 10.20 -9.44
CA ILE A 16 6.21 10.43 -8.40
C ILE A 16 6.86 10.02 -7.08
N CYS A 17 6.65 10.82 -6.04
CA CYS A 17 7.21 10.57 -4.72
C CYS A 17 6.07 10.38 -3.71
N PHE A 18 6.16 9.31 -2.92
CA PHE A 18 5.24 9.03 -1.83
C PHE A 18 5.99 9.18 -0.51
N ASN A 19 5.75 10.30 0.17
CA ASN A 19 6.27 10.48 1.52
C ASN A 19 5.54 9.55 2.48
N ALA A 20 6.28 9.00 3.44
CA ALA A 20 5.70 8.19 4.51
C ALA A 20 4.69 9.02 5.33
N ASP A 21 3.73 8.32 5.95
CA ASP A 21 2.76 8.90 6.88
C ASP A 21 1.84 9.99 6.28
N THR A 22 1.57 9.94 4.97
CA THR A 22 0.62 10.84 4.32
C THR A 22 -0.83 10.36 4.36
N GLY A 23 -1.04 9.06 4.64
CA GLY A 23 -2.35 8.41 4.52
C GLY A 23 -2.83 8.21 3.08
N ILE A 24 -2.05 8.62 2.08
CA ILE A 24 -2.39 8.51 0.66
C ILE A 24 -1.92 7.17 0.12
N ALA A 25 -2.87 6.29 -0.25
CA ALA A 25 -2.55 5.03 -0.90
C ALA A 25 -2.23 5.22 -2.39
N HIS A 26 -1.47 4.30 -2.97
CA HIS A 26 -1.19 4.33 -4.40
C HIS A 26 -1.13 2.94 -5.02
N THR A 27 -1.61 2.85 -6.26
CA THR A 27 -1.59 1.61 -7.05
C THR A 27 -1.07 1.89 -8.45
N LEU A 28 -0.03 1.15 -8.84
CA LEU A 28 0.46 1.18 -10.21
C LEU A 28 -0.33 0.20 -11.08
N ARG A 29 -1.11 0.73 -12.02
CA ARG A 29 -1.88 -0.05 -12.99
C ARG A 29 -1.48 0.34 -14.41
N ASN A 30 -1.19 -0.65 -15.25
CA ASN A 30 -0.94 -0.45 -16.68
C ASN A 30 -2.23 -0.75 -17.46
N ASP A 31 -2.95 0.31 -17.86
CA ASP A 31 -4.18 0.22 -18.65
C ASP A 31 -3.92 0.16 -20.17
N SER A 32 -2.67 0.02 -20.60
CA SER A 32 -2.28 -0.05 -22.02
C SER A 32 -2.01 -1.49 -22.48
N ASP A 33 -1.93 -1.66 -23.80
CA ASP A 33 -1.56 -2.90 -24.48
C ASP A 33 -0.03 -3.06 -24.66
N LYS A 34 0.76 -2.16 -24.09
CA LYS A 34 2.22 -2.14 -24.21
C LYS A 34 2.89 -2.42 -22.88
N GLU A 35 4.11 -2.94 -22.94
CA GLU A 35 4.94 -3.08 -21.75
C GLU A 35 5.22 -1.72 -21.10
N PHE A 36 5.15 -1.71 -19.78
CA PHE A 36 5.44 -0.54 -18.95
C PHE A 36 6.61 -0.86 -18.01
N VAL A 37 7.76 -0.25 -18.27
CA VAL A 37 8.99 -0.44 -17.48
C VAL A 37 9.22 0.78 -16.60
N PHE A 38 9.47 0.55 -15.32
CA PHE A 38 9.65 1.59 -14.32
C PHE A 38 10.73 1.18 -13.29
N LEU A 39 11.24 2.17 -12.57
CA LEU A 39 12.15 1.99 -11.46
C LEU A 39 11.45 2.42 -10.17
N VAL A 40 11.48 1.55 -9.15
CA VAL A 40 11.01 1.88 -7.79
C VAL A 40 12.21 1.98 -6.88
N ILE A 41 12.26 3.06 -6.12
CA ILE A 41 13.26 3.29 -5.09
C ILE A 41 12.50 3.50 -3.79
N GLY A 42 12.85 2.73 -2.75
CA GLY A 42 12.20 2.79 -1.46
C GLY A 42 13.12 2.30 -0.34
N ASN A 43 12.80 2.73 0.88
CA ASN A 43 13.53 2.32 2.07
C ASN A 43 13.26 0.84 2.39
N ARG A 44 14.23 0.19 3.03
CA ARG A 44 14.07 -1.15 3.62
C ARG A 44 14.03 -1.02 5.14
N ASP A 45 12.88 -0.62 5.66
CA ASP A 45 12.66 -0.53 7.11
C ASP A 45 12.02 -1.81 7.63
N LYS A 46 12.61 -2.42 8.67
CA LYS A 46 12.04 -3.61 9.34
C LYS A 46 10.84 -3.26 10.24
N HIS A 47 10.66 -1.99 10.57
CA HIS A 47 9.59 -1.50 11.44
C HIS A 47 8.42 -0.88 10.65
N ASP A 48 8.39 -1.06 9.33
CA ASP A 48 7.35 -0.51 8.47
C ASP A 48 5.96 -1.06 8.79
N VAL A 49 4.94 -0.22 8.64
CA VAL A 49 3.53 -0.57 8.80
C VAL A 49 2.81 -0.18 7.51
N VAL A 50 2.30 -1.18 6.79
CA VAL A 50 1.65 -0.97 5.49
C VAL A 50 0.16 -1.19 5.63
N VAL A 51 -0.63 -0.17 5.31
CA VAL A 51 -2.08 -0.28 5.25
C VAL A 51 -2.49 -0.60 3.81
N TYR A 52 -3.36 -1.61 3.65
CA TYR A 52 -4.00 -1.97 2.39
C TYR A 52 -5.50 -1.62 2.49
N PRO A 53 -5.91 -0.39 2.10
CA PRO A 53 -7.26 0.09 2.33
C PRO A 53 -8.33 -0.75 1.64
N GLU A 54 -8.10 -1.15 0.38
CA GLU A 54 -9.06 -1.93 -0.41
C GLU A 54 -9.33 -3.32 0.17
N ASN A 55 -8.39 -3.89 0.91
CA ASN A 55 -8.54 -5.22 1.52
C ASN A 55 -8.87 -5.15 3.01
N ASN A 56 -8.96 -3.95 3.58
CA ASN A 56 -9.09 -3.73 5.01
C ASN A 56 -8.03 -4.51 5.83
N LYS A 57 -6.76 -4.45 5.40
CA LYS A 57 -5.63 -5.17 6.03
C LYS A 57 -4.50 -4.23 6.42
N VAL A 58 -3.71 -4.64 7.40
CA VAL A 58 -2.45 -4.00 7.80
C VAL A 58 -1.34 -5.04 7.89
N LEU A 59 -0.24 -4.83 7.20
CA LEU A 59 1.01 -5.59 7.38
C LEU A 59 1.88 -4.88 8.41
N VAL A 60 2.32 -5.62 9.42
CA VAL A 60 3.32 -5.16 10.40
C VAL A 60 4.63 -5.88 10.09
N ARG A 61 5.57 -5.16 9.45
CA ARG A 61 6.80 -5.77 8.93
C ARG A 61 7.74 -6.30 10.00
N ALA A 62 7.64 -5.76 11.22
CA ALA A 62 8.46 -6.20 12.36
C ALA A 62 8.22 -7.66 12.75
N VAL A 63 7.05 -8.21 12.43
CA VAL A 63 6.66 -9.59 12.69
C VAL A 63 6.31 -10.38 11.43
N ASP A 64 6.34 -9.74 10.25
CA ASP A 64 5.98 -10.31 8.95
C ASP A 64 4.56 -10.92 8.91
N GLU A 65 3.62 -10.29 9.62
CA GLU A 65 2.23 -10.73 9.72
C GLU A 65 1.26 -9.66 9.20
N SER A 66 0.14 -10.11 8.63
CA SER A 66 -0.95 -9.25 8.17
C SER A 66 -2.21 -9.47 9.00
N TYR A 67 -2.83 -8.38 9.45
CA TYR A 67 -4.01 -8.38 10.30
C TYR A 67 -5.19 -7.67 9.63
N ALA A 68 -6.40 -7.98 10.06
CA ALA A 68 -7.58 -7.20 9.71
C ALA A 68 -7.49 -5.80 10.33
N LYS A 69 -7.71 -4.76 9.52
CA LYS A 69 -7.80 -3.38 9.98
C LYS A 69 -9.17 -3.16 10.60
N ARG A 70 -9.30 -3.53 11.87
CA ARG A 70 -10.50 -3.25 12.67
C ARG A 70 -10.09 -2.79 14.05
N LEU A 71 -10.88 -1.87 14.62
CA LEU A 71 -10.75 -1.59 16.03
C LEU A 71 -11.10 -2.88 16.79
N THR A 72 -10.23 -3.27 17.70
CA THR A 72 -10.44 -4.42 18.57
C THR A 72 -9.94 -4.05 19.96
N ASN A 73 -10.57 -4.59 20.99
CA ASN A 73 -10.08 -4.51 22.36
C ASN A 73 -9.55 -5.87 22.80
N TYR A 74 -8.76 -5.88 23.87
CA TYR A 74 -8.11 -7.09 24.40
C TYR A 74 -9.09 -8.22 24.76
N TRP A 75 -10.36 -7.89 25.05
CA TRP A 75 -11.37 -8.84 25.48
C TRP A 75 -12.23 -9.38 24.33
N ASP A 76 -12.01 -8.91 23.09
CA ASP A 76 -12.70 -9.47 21.93
C ASP A 76 -12.30 -10.94 21.74
N ALA A 77 -13.26 -11.79 21.39
CA ALA A 77 -12.98 -13.19 21.15
C ALA A 77 -12.11 -13.36 19.90
N ASP A 78 -11.13 -14.25 19.98
CA ASP A 78 -10.32 -14.68 18.84
C ASP A 78 -11.18 -15.54 17.89
N THR A 79 -11.90 -14.91 16.99
CA THR A 79 -12.56 -15.61 15.88
C THR A 79 -11.53 -15.85 14.79
N LYS A 80 -11.21 -17.11 14.50
CA LYS A 80 -10.48 -17.48 13.29
C LYS A 80 -11.45 -17.33 12.11
N ASP A 81 -11.15 -16.40 11.21
CA ASP A 81 -11.75 -16.32 9.87
C ASP A 81 -11.30 -17.49 8.98
#